data_AF-A0A662EHY0-F1
#
_entry.id   AF-A0A662EHY0-F1
#
_cell.length_a   1.000
_cell.length_b   1.000
_cell.length_c   1.000
_cell.angle_alpha   90.00
_cell.angle_beta   90.00
_cell.angle_gamma   90.00
#
_symmetry.space_group_name_H-M   'P 1'
#
loop_
_entity.id
_entity.type
_entity.pdbx_description
1 polymer ?
#
loop_
_entity_poly.entity_id
_entity_poly.type
_entity_poly.pdbx_seq_one_letter_code
_entity_poly.pdbx_strand_id
1 'polypeptide(L)'
;MAERYERSRWSLSDLIPERSREGMGPVFAELDEALNALEARRGDLTDGISPHSFSEILGLVERVGYLARQLNGYAILWFSEDTSDQAALSFRERVERTLADARNRTLFFELWWKGLNGDVASRLLQVSGDLRYYLESLRRFAPYTLSEPEERVINIKNTTGVEGMVTLYEMVTNRFTYELEIEGERKTLTRSELMAYVRDPSPDRREAAYRALYRVFSEQSGLLGQIYKYVASDWFRENVELRGVPSPMAARNLQNDIPDSVVDVLLESCRRNASLYQRFFRVKAKLLGLPRLRRYDIYA
;
A
#
# COMPACT_ATOMS: atom_id res chain seq x y z
N MET A 1 39.07 -19.03 -12.41
CA MET A 1 37.80 -18.84 -13.15
C MET A 1 36.77 -18.42 -12.13
N ALA A 2 36.16 -17.23 -12.26
CA ALA A 2 35.08 -16.84 -11.36
C ALA A 2 33.85 -17.68 -11.71
N GLU A 3 33.26 -18.37 -10.73
CA GLU A 3 31.98 -19.08 -10.91
C GLU A 3 30.94 -18.08 -11.42
N ARG A 4 30.41 -18.35 -12.61
CA ARG A 4 29.37 -17.52 -13.22
C ARG A 4 28.06 -17.91 -12.54
N TYR A 5 27.56 -17.05 -11.65
CA TYR A 5 26.27 -17.26 -11.00
C TYR A 5 25.16 -17.38 -12.04
N GLU A 6 24.56 -18.56 -12.15
CA GLU A 6 23.36 -18.77 -12.96
C GLU A 6 22.14 -18.27 -12.20
N ARG A 7 21.39 -17.37 -12.84
CA ARG A 7 20.14 -16.86 -12.28
C ARG A 7 19.10 -17.97 -12.32
N SER A 8 18.58 -18.35 -11.15
CA SER A 8 17.44 -19.24 -11.00
C SER A 8 16.22 -18.48 -10.45
N ARG A 9 15.04 -19.10 -10.56
CA ARG A 9 13.83 -18.62 -9.88
C ARG A 9 13.90 -19.00 -8.40
N TRP A 10 13.32 -18.17 -7.52
CA TRP A 10 13.06 -18.61 -6.15
C TRP A 10 12.04 -19.76 -6.14
N SER A 11 12.06 -20.59 -5.10
CA SER A 11 10.99 -21.57 -4.89
C SER A 11 9.85 -20.94 -4.11
N LEU A 12 8.61 -21.28 -4.48
CA LEU A 12 7.39 -20.92 -3.75
C LEU A 12 6.70 -22.15 -3.14
N SER A 13 7.34 -23.33 -3.18
CA SER A 13 6.78 -24.60 -2.73
C SER A 13 6.41 -24.61 -1.24
N ASP A 14 7.12 -23.83 -0.43
CA ASP A 14 6.87 -23.71 1.02
C ASP A 14 5.59 -22.92 1.32
N LEU A 15 5.12 -22.13 0.35
CA LEU A 15 3.86 -21.39 0.43
C LEU A 15 2.73 -22.20 -0.20
N ILE A 16 2.87 -22.57 -1.48
CA ILE A 16 1.91 -23.44 -2.18
C ILE A 16 2.73 -24.44 -3.00
N PRO A 17 2.61 -25.76 -2.74
CA PRO A 17 3.51 -26.77 -3.29
C PRO A 17 3.60 -26.78 -4.82
N GLU A 18 2.50 -26.47 -5.51
CA GLU A 18 2.42 -26.59 -6.96
C GLU A 18 1.76 -25.36 -7.62
N ARG A 19 2.37 -24.88 -8.71
CA ARG A 19 1.86 -23.79 -9.57
C ARG A 19 0.74 -24.29 -10.50
N SER A 20 -0.26 -24.96 -9.94
CA SER A 20 -1.37 -25.52 -10.68
C SER A 20 -2.69 -25.25 -9.97
N ARG A 21 -3.80 -25.37 -10.71
CA ARG A 21 -5.14 -25.26 -10.11
C ARG A 21 -5.33 -26.28 -8.98
N GLU A 22 -4.74 -27.46 -9.10
CA GLU A 22 -4.79 -28.54 -8.12
C GLU A 22 -3.95 -28.20 -6.87
N GLY A 23 -2.76 -27.62 -7.03
CA GLY A 23 -1.94 -27.15 -5.91
C GLY A 23 -2.54 -25.96 -5.15
N MET A 24 -3.24 -25.06 -5.86
CA MET A 24 -3.82 -23.84 -5.29
C MET A 24 -5.21 -24.05 -4.69
N GLY A 25 -5.98 -25.00 -5.23
CA GLY A 25 -7.36 -25.29 -4.85
C GLY A 25 -7.57 -25.48 -3.34
N PRO A 26 -6.75 -26.28 -2.64
CA PRO A 26 -6.88 -26.52 -1.21
C PRO A 26 -6.83 -25.24 -0.37
N VAL A 27 -5.90 -24.32 -0.62
CA VAL A 27 -5.77 -23.08 0.18
C VAL A 27 -7.00 -22.18 0.01
N PHE A 28 -7.60 -22.13 -1.19
CA PHE A 28 -8.86 -21.42 -1.40
C PHE A 28 -10.03 -22.09 -0.68
N ALA A 29 -10.11 -23.42 -0.72
CA ALA A 29 -11.16 -24.17 -0.05
C ALA A 29 -11.08 -24.01 1.47
N GLU A 30 -9.87 -24.14 2.04
CA GLU A 30 -9.63 -23.94 3.47
C GLU A 30 -9.96 -22.51 3.93
N LEU A 31 -9.69 -21.50 3.09
CA LEU A 31 -10.08 -20.12 3.39
C LEU A 31 -11.61 -19.99 3.44
N ASP A 32 -12.32 -20.55 2.45
CA ASP A 32 -13.79 -20.49 2.43
C ASP A 32 -14.40 -21.25 3.61
N GLU A 33 -13.87 -22.42 3.97
CA GLU A 33 -14.28 -23.18 5.14
C GLU A 33 -14.08 -22.39 6.45
N ALA A 34 -12.91 -21.77 6.62
CA ALA A 34 -12.61 -20.94 7.79
C ALA A 34 -13.53 -19.70 7.87
N LEU A 35 -13.84 -19.08 6.72
CA LEU A 35 -14.79 -17.98 6.64
C LEU A 35 -16.21 -18.42 7.02
N ASN A 36 -16.70 -19.52 6.46
CA ASN A 36 -18.02 -20.09 6.77
C ASN A 36 -18.13 -20.43 8.27
N ALA A 37 -17.08 -21.03 8.83
CA ALA A 37 -17.02 -21.35 10.26
C ALA A 37 -17.05 -20.09 11.13
N LEU A 38 -16.32 -19.03 10.75
CA LEU A 38 -16.32 -17.75 11.47
C LEU A 38 -17.68 -17.05 11.38
N GLU A 39 -18.30 -17.02 10.20
CA GLU A 39 -19.63 -16.44 10.00
C GLU A 39 -20.71 -17.15 10.81
N ALA A 40 -20.62 -18.48 10.95
CA ALA A 40 -21.54 -19.27 11.78
C ALA A 40 -21.47 -18.86 13.27
N ARG A 41 -20.35 -18.31 13.73
CA ARG A 41 -20.16 -17.80 15.11
C ARG A 41 -20.65 -16.37 15.31
N ARG A 42 -21.21 -15.71 14.27
CA ARG A 42 -21.69 -14.32 14.38
C ARG A 42 -22.71 -14.12 15.50
N GLY A 43 -23.60 -15.09 15.72
CA GLY A 43 -24.62 -15.02 16.78
C GLY A 43 -24.05 -15.05 18.20
N ASP A 44 -22.83 -15.56 18.38
CA ASP A 44 -22.18 -15.68 19.69
C ASP A 44 -21.53 -14.38 20.16
N LEU A 45 -21.31 -13.43 19.23
CA LEU A 45 -20.65 -12.16 19.46
C LEU A 45 -21.54 -11.20 20.24
N THR A 46 -21.57 -11.41 21.55
CA THR A 46 -22.32 -10.62 22.53
C THR A 46 -21.40 -10.18 23.67
N ASP A 47 -21.81 -9.15 24.42
CA ASP A 47 -21.04 -8.66 25.58
C ASP A 47 -20.80 -9.76 26.64
N GLY A 48 -21.70 -10.75 26.68
CA GLY A 48 -21.66 -11.90 27.59
C GLY A 48 -20.83 -13.09 27.11
N ILE A 49 -20.15 -13.00 25.96
CA ILE A 49 -19.38 -14.13 25.41
C ILE A 49 -18.36 -14.66 26.42
N SER A 50 -18.31 -15.99 26.54
CA SER A 50 -17.37 -16.66 27.43
C SER A 50 -15.94 -16.54 26.88
N PRO A 51 -14.90 -16.45 27.73
CA PRO A 51 -13.52 -16.40 27.26
C PRO A 51 -13.15 -17.60 26.37
N HIS A 52 -13.69 -18.79 26.67
CA HIS A 52 -13.47 -19.98 25.87
C HIS A 52 -14.03 -19.84 24.45
N SER A 53 -15.30 -19.44 24.31
CA SER A 53 -15.94 -19.22 22.99
C SER A 53 -15.20 -18.13 22.20
N PHE A 54 -14.78 -17.06 22.88
CA PHE A 54 -14.00 -16.00 22.24
C PHE A 54 -12.63 -16.49 21.74
N SER A 55 -11.91 -17.32 22.51
CA SER A 55 -10.63 -17.90 22.06
C SER A 55 -10.80 -18.81 20.84
N GLU A 56 -11.89 -19.57 20.74
CA GLU A 56 -12.19 -20.37 19.54
C GLU A 56 -12.42 -19.48 18.30
N ILE A 57 -13.19 -18.39 18.46
CA ILE A 57 -13.42 -17.42 17.40
C ILE A 57 -12.11 -16.75 16.98
N LEU A 58 -11.25 -16.39 17.93
CA LEU A 58 -9.93 -15.83 17.63
C LEU A 58 -9.06 -16.79 16.82
N GLY A 59 -9.12 -18.09 17.10
CA GLY A 59 -8.42 -19.10 16.28
C GLY A 59 -8.91 -19.11 14.82
N LEU A 60 -10.22 -18.91 14.59
CA LEU A 60 -10.77 -18.78 13.23
C LEU A 60 -10.31 -17.48 12.56
N VAL A 61 -10.31 -16.35 13.28
CA VAL A 61 -9.79 -15.07 12.78
C VAL A 61 -8.32 -15.18 12.39
N GLU A 62 -7.50 -15.82 13.23
CA GLU A 62 -6.10 -16.11 12.94
C GLU A 62 -5.96 -16.96 11.68
N ARG A 63 -6.75 -18.03 11.57
CA ARG A 63 -6.68 -18.95 10.43
C ARG A 63 -7.03 -18.26 9.11
N VAL A 64 -8.10 -17.46 9.11
CA VAL A 64 -8.48 -16.64 7.94
C VAL A 64 -7.34 -15.68 7.58
N GLY A 65 -6.76 -14.98 8.57
CA GLY A 65 -5.65 -14.06 8.36
C GLY A 65 -4.40 -14.74 7.79
N TYR A 66 -4.06 -15.92 8.29
CA TYR A 66 -2.93 -16.73 7.82
C TYR A 66 -3.10 -17.14 6.35
N LEU A 67 -4.23 -17.75 6.00
CA LEU A 67 -4.53 -18.21 4.65
C LEU A 67 -4.60 -17.06 3.66
N ALA A 68 -5.21 -15.95 4.06
CA ALA A 68 -5.27 -14.73 3.26
C ALA A 68 -3.86 -14.20 2.93
N ARG A 69 -2.95 -14.18 3.92
CA ARG A 69 -1.55 -13.77 3.72
C ARG A 69 -0.76 -14.75 2.87
N GLN A 70 -0.97 -16.05 3.03
CA GLN A 70 -0.32 -17.08 2.22
C GLN A 70 -0.69 -16.93 0.74
N LEU A 71 -1.99 -16.79 0.42
CA LEU A 71 -2.47 -16.57 -0.95
C LEU A 71 -1.93 -15.27 -1.54
N ASN A 72 -1.99 -14.17 -0.79
CA ASN A 72 -1.50 -12.87 -1.25
C ASN A 72 0.00 -12.88 -1.51
N GLY A 73 0.80 -13.40 -0.57
CA GLY A 73 2.25 -13.50 -0.69
C GLY A 73 2.66 -14.33 -1.90
N TYR A 74 2.02 -15.49 -2.10
CA TYR A 74 2.26 -16.33 -3.27
C TYR A 74 1.93 -15.61 -4.58
N ALA A 75 0.77 -14.97 -4.66
CA ALA A 75 0.33 -14.25 -5.87
C ALA A 75 1.29 -13.12 -6.25
N ILE A 76 1.72 -12.32 -5.27
CA ILE A 76 2.66 -11.21 -5.48
C ILE A 76 4.01 -11.75 -5.94
N LEU A 77 4.56 -12.77 -5.26
CA LEU A 77 5.85 -13.34 -5.62
C LEU A 77 5.83 -13.98 -7.00
N TRP A 78 4.83 -14.80 -7.32
CA TRP A 78 4.75 -15.43 -8.64
C TRP A 78 4.64 -14.39 -9.76
N PHE A 79 3.77 -13.37 -9.61
CA PHE A 79 3.67 -12.29 -10.59
C PHE A 79 4.95 -11.45 -10.71
N SER A 80 5.71 -11.29 -9.62
CA SER A 80 6.96 -10.53 -9.61
C SER A 80 8.12 -11.24 -10.33
N GLU A 81 8.04 -12.56 -10.52
CA GLU A 81 9.04 -13.31 -11.30
C GLU A 81 9.00 -12.94 -12.79
N ASP A 82 7.80 -12.75 -13.33
CA ASP A 82 7.56 -12.36 -14.71
C ASP A 82 6.21 -11.63 -14.81
N THR A 83 6.26 -10.31 -14.87
CA THR A 83 5.05 -9.47 -14.92
C THR A 83 4.29 -9.57 -16.25
N SER A 84 4.82 -10.29 -17.24
CA SER A 84 4.14 -10.57 -18.51
C SER A 84 3.39 -11.91 -18.53
N ASP A 85 3.59 -12.75 -17.50
CA ASP A 85 2.93 -14.05 -17.36
C ASP A 85 1.42 -13.90 -17.10
N GLN A 86 0.62 -14.32 -18.07
CA GLN A 86 -0.85 -14.23 -18.01
C GLN A 86 -1.48 -15.15 -16.97
N ALA A 87 -0.85 -16.29 -16.66
CA ALA A 87 -1.33 -17.21 -15.63
C ALA A 87 -1.12 -16.60 -14.23
N ALA A 88 0.05 -16.00 -14.00
CA ALA A 88 0.35 -15.29 -12.76
C ALA A 88 -0.58 -14.08 -12.56
N LEU A 89 -0.84 -13.31 -13.63
CA LEU A 89 -1.78 -12.18 -13.61
C LEU A 89 -3.21 -12.65 -13.24
N SER A 90 -3.72 -13.65 -13.95
CA SER A 90 -5.06 -14.20 -13.72
C SER A 90 -5.23 -14.75 -12.30
N PHE A 91 -4.17 -15.38 -11.76
CA PHE A 91 -4.15 -15.87 -10.39
C PHE A 91 -4.20 -14.72 -9.38
N ARG A 92 -3.40 -13.67 -9.59
CA ARG A 92 -3.38 -12.49 -8.72
C ARG A 92 -4.75 -11.82 -8.67
N GLU A 93 -5.40 -11.62 -9.81
CA GLU A 93 -6.75 -11.03 -9.87
C GLU A 93 -7.80 -11.89 -9.14
N ARG A 94 -7.68 -13.23 -9.24
CA ARG A 94 -8.54 -14.15 -8.49
C ARG A 94 -8.32 -14.00 -6.99
N VAL A 95 -7.06 -13.98 -6.54
CA VAL A 95 -6.71 -13.76 -5.13
C VAL A 95 -7.25 -12.42 -4.64
N GLU A 96 -7.03 -11.32 -5.38
CA GLU A 96 -7.53 -9.99 -5.03
C GLU A 96 -9.06 -9.99 -4.81
N ARG A 97 -9.83 -10.59 -5.73
CA ARG A 97 -11.29 -10.73 -5.56
C ARG A 97 -11.68 -11.56 -4.33
N THR A 98 -11.01 -12.69 -4.12
CA THR A 98 -11.28 -13.55 -2.95
C THR A 98 -10.95 -12.84 -1.64
N LEU A 99 -9.85 -12.09 -1.58
CA LEU A 99 -9.47 -11.37 -0.35
C LEU A 99 -10.37 -10.17 -0.09
N ALA A 100 -10.88 -9.52 -1.13
CA ALA A 100 -11.91 -8.49 -0.99
C ALA A 100 -13.22 -9.06 -0.41
N ASP A 101 -13.66 -10.23 -0.91
CA ASP A 101 -14.81 -10.96 -0.36
C ASP A 101 -14.59 -11.36 1.10
N ALA A 102 -13.44 -11.98 1.42
CA ALA A 102 -13.07 -12.39 2.77
C ALA A 102 -13.08 -11.22 3.76
N ARG A 103 -12.59 -10.03 3.37
CA ARG A 103 -12.64 -8.82 4.20
C ARG A 103 -14.08 -8.39 4.49
N ASN A 104 -14.96 -8.42 3.51
CA ASN A 104 -16.37 -8.08 3.72
C ASN A 104 -17.08 -9.09 4.62
N ARG A 105 -16.81 -10.38 4.43
CA ARG A 105 -17.38 -11.48 5.22
C ARG A 105 -16.93 -11.45 6.67
N THR A 106 -15.73 -10.95 6.97
CA THR A 106 -15.18 -10.86 8.33
C THR A 106 -15.37 -9.52 9.03
N LEU A 107 -15.85 -8.49 8.32
CA LEU A 107 -15.99 -7.12 8.83
C LEU A 107 -16.77 -7.04 10.16
N PHE A 108 -17.78 -7.89 10.32
CA PHE A 108 -18.62 -7.92 11.51
C PHE A 108 -17.85 -8.19 12.81
N PHE A 109 -16.80 -9.01 12.77
CA PHE A 109 -15.98 -9.32 13.93
C PHE A 109 -15.23 -8.06 14.40
N GLU A 110 -14.60 -7.35 13.46
CA GLU A 110 -13.85 -6.13 13.78
C GLU A 110 -14.76 -5.03 14.32
N LEU A 111 -15.96 -4.89 13.74
CA LEU A 111 -16.95 -3.90 14.18
C LEU A 111 -17.51 -4.22 15.56
N TRP A 112 -17.88 -5.48 15.81
CA TRP A 112 -18.28 -5.93 17.13
C TRP A 112 -17.19 -5.65 18.16
N TRP A 113 -15.94 -6.03 17.87
CA TRP A 113 -14.80 -5.83 18.77
C TRP A 113 -14.55 -4.35 19.11
N LYS A 114 -14.66 -3.47 18.11
CA LYS A 114 -14.54 -2.01 18.29
C LYS A 114 -15.71 -1.42 19.08
N GLY A 115 -16.91 -2.00 18.94
CA GLY A 115 -18.13 -1.58 19.64
C GLY A 115 -18.21 -2.03 21.10
N LEU A 116 -17.40 -3.01 21.53
CA LEU A 116 -17.40 -3.50 22.91
C LEU A 116 -17.08 -2.40 23.93
N ASN A 117 -17.81 -2.41 25.05
CA ASN A 117 -17.46 -1.66 26.24
C ASN A 117 -16.02 -2.01 26.71
N GLY A 118 -15.30 -1.02 27.27
CA GLY A 118 -13.92 -1.18 27.72
C GLY A 118 -13.71 -2.31 28.74
N ASP A 119 -14.66 -2.54 29.65
CA ASP A 119 -14.54 -3.60 30.66
C ASP A 119 -14.66 -5.00 30.03
N VAL A 120 -15.59 -5.16 29.08
CA VAL A 120 -15.77 -6.41 28.32
C VAL A 120 -14.54 -6.69 27.47
N ALA A 121 -14.05 -5.69 26.74
CA ALA A 121 -12.84 -5.84 25.93
C ALA A 121 -11.61 -6.18 26.80
N SER A 122 -11.45 -5.52 27.95
CA SER A 122 -10.33 -5.78 28.88
C SER A 122 -10.34 -7.21 29.42
N ARG A 123 -11.53 -7.76 29.71
CA ARG A 123 -11.72 -9.16 30.10
C ARG A 123 -11.31 -10.12 28.98
N LEU A 124 -11.74 -9.85 27.75
CA LEU A 124 -11.45 -10.70 26.60
C LEU A 124 -9.98 -10.64 26.17
N LEU A 125 -9.31 -9.49 26.32
CA LEU A 125 -7.88 -9.32 26.05
C LEU A 125 -6.99 -10.26 26.89
N GLN A 126 -7.44 -10.70 28.06
CA GLN A 126 -6.69 -11.63 28.92
C GLN A 126 -6.50 -13.02 28.30
N VAL A 127 -7.37 -13.41 27.36
CA VAL A 127 -7.33 -14.73 26.71
C VAL A 127 -6.97 -14.65 25.22
N SER A 128 -6.43 -13.52 24.76
CA SER A 128 -6.15 -13.26 23.35
C SER A 128 -4.78 -13.72 22.87
N GLY A 129 -3.88 -14.15 23.77
CA GLY A 129 -2.54 -14.63 23.41
C GLY A 129 -1.79 -13.66 22.49
N ASP A 130 -1.19 -14.19 21.43
CA ASP A 130 -0.39 -13.44 20.45
C ASP A 130 -1.23 -12.43 19.63
N LEU A 131 -2.55 -12.63 19.55
CA LEU A 131 -3.47 -11.70 18.88
C LEU A 131 -3.83 -10.48 19.73
N ARG A 132 -3.35 -10.38 20.97
CA ARG A 132 -3.64 -9.24 21.85
C ARG A 132 -3.34 -7.90 21.19
N TYR A 133 -2.17 -7.76 20.58
CA TYR A 133 -1.79 -6.50 19.91
C TYR A 133 -2.68 -6.21 18.70
N TYR A 134 -3.09 -7.22 17.92
CA TYR A 134 -4.04 -7.04 16.82
C TYR A 134 -5.37 -6.45 17.33
N LEU A 135 -5.88 -6.96 18.44
CA LEU A 135 -7.13 -6.49 19.04
C LEU A 135 -7.02 -5.09 19.66
N GLU A 136 -5.94 -4.81 20.38
CA GLU A 136 -5.64 -3.45 20.86
C GLU A 136 -5.52 -2.49 19.67
N SER A 137 -4.89 -2.94 18.58
CA SER A 137 -4.72 -2.19 17.36
C SER A 137 -6.05 -1.80 16.72
N LEU A 138 -7.01 -2.75 16.61
CA LEU A 138 -8.35 -2.46 16.09
C LEU A 138 -9.06 -1.38 16.90
N ARG A 139 -8.93 -1.38 18.23
CA ARG A 139 -9.62 -0.42 19.11
C ARG A 139 -9.09 1.01 18.97
N ARG A 140 -7.87 1.21 18.48
CA ARG A 140 -7.36 2.56 18.15
C ARG A 140 -8.24 3.27 17.09
N PHE A 141 -8.89 2.50 16.22
CA PHE A 141 -9.82 3.02 15.21
C PHE A 141 -11.26 3.18 15.71
N ALA A 142 -11.61 2.63 16.88
CA ALA A 142 -12.99 2.63 17.38
C ALA A 142 -13.63 4.04 17.44
N PRO A 143 -12.93 5.11 17.86
CA PRO A 143 -13.51 6.46 17.88
C PRO A 143 -13.88 7.03 16.51
N TYR A 144 -13.33 6.44 15.42
CA TYR A 144 -13.46 6.92 14.04
C TYR A 144 -14.13 5.89 13.12
N THR A 145 -14.65 4.81 13.71
CA THR A 145 -15.36 3.74 12.99
C THR A 145 -16.84 4.09 12.96
N LEU A 146 -17.42 4.01 11.76
CA LEU A 146 -18.84 4.28 11.51
C LEU A 146 -19.67 3.01 11.78
N SER A 147 -20.98 3.06 11.53
CA SER A 147 -21.83 1.87 11.63
C SER A 147 -21.49 0.83 10.54
N GLU A 148 -21.83 -0.45 10.78
CA GLU A 148 -21.60 -1.54 9.81
C GLU A 148 -22.14 -1.23 8.40
N PRO A 149 -23.38 -0.71 8.23
CA PRO A 149 -23.88 -0.33 6.91
C PRO A 149 -23.07 0.81 6.26
N GLU A 150 -22.64 1.81 7.03
CA GLU A 150 -21.85 2.94 6.52
C GLU A 150 -20.47 2.48 6.06
N GLU A 151 -19.77 1.68 6.87
CA GLU A 151 -18.46 1.10 6.52
C GLU A 151 -18.56 0.24 5.26
N ARG A 152 -19.61 -0.59 5.16
CA ARG A 152 -19.86 -1.41 3.97
C ARG A 152 -20.08 -0.55 2.72
N VAL A 153 -20.87 0.52 2.82
CA VAL A 153 -21.11 1.44 1.70
C VAL A 153 -19.80 2.09 1.25
N ILE A 154 -18.99 2.59 2.18
CA ILE A 154 -17.69 3.20 1.88
C ILE A 154 -16.78 2.20 1.17
N ASN A 155 -16.63 0.98 1.71
CA ASN A 155 -15.78 -0.06 1.11
C ASN A 155 -16.18 -0.36 -0.34
N ILE A 156 -17.48 -0.55 -0.61
CA ILE A 156 -17.99 -0.81 -1.97
C ILE A 156 -17.72 0.38 -2.90
N LYS A 157 -17.91 1.60 -2.41
CA LYS A 157 -17.73 2.82 -3.21
C LYS A 157 -16.27 3.13 -3.49
N ASN A 158 -15.36 2.87 -2.55
CA ASN A 158 -13.93 3.15 -2.70
C ASN A 158 -13.30 2.31 -3.81
N THR A 159 -13.71 1.03 -3.96
CA THR A 159 -13.21 0.14 -5.01
C THR A 159 -13.37 0.69 -6.43
N THR A 160 -14.49 1.38 -6.71
CA THR A 160 -14.76 1.97 -8.03
C THR A 160 -14.63 3.50 -8.05
N GLY A 161 -14.34 4.10 -6.89
CA GLY A 161 -14.18 5.53 -6.68
C GLY A 161 -12.72 5.93 -6.63
N VAL A 162 -12.20 6.20 -5.42
CA VAL A 162 -10.84 6.69 -5.21
C VAL A 162 -9.76 5.72 -5.72
N GLU A 163 -9.96 4.40 -5.57
CA GLU A 163 -9.02 3.39 -6.11
C GLU A 163 -9.00 3.40 -7.64
N GLY A 164 -10.16 3.64 -8.26
CA GLY A 164 -10.27 3.86 -9.71
C GLY A 164 -9.49 5.11 -10.16
N MET A 165 -9.52 6.20 -9.39
CA MET A 165 -8.77 7.42 -9.69
C MET A 165 -7.25 7.20 -9.62
N VAL A 166 -6.78 6.41 -8.65
CA VAL A 166 -5.37 6.01 -8.55
C VAL A 166 -4.97 5.18 -9.76
N THR A 167 -5.78 4.18 -10.13
CA THR A 167 -5.56 3.36 -11.34
C THR A 167 -5.47 4.22 -12.60
N LEU A 168 -6.37 5.21 -12.75
CA LEU A 168 -6.34 6.12 -13.90
C LEU A 168 -5.05 6.95 -13.95
N TYR A 169 -4.58 7.47 -12.81
CA TYR A 169 -3.30 8.17 -12.75
C TYR A 169 -2.13 7.29 -13.22
N GLU A 170 -2.09 6.04 -12.75
CA GLU A 170 -1.07 5.07 -13.15
C GLU A 170 -1.14 4.76 -14.65
N MET A 171 -2.33 4.47 -15.19
CA MET A 171 -2.53 4.21 -16.62
C MET A 171 -2.09 5.39 -17.49
N VAL A 172 -2.44 6.62 -17.11
CA VAL A 172 -2.06 7.82 -17.85
C VAL A 172 -0.55 8.01 -17.82
N THR A 173 0.06 7.99 -16.64
CA THR A 173 1.49 8.27 -16.48
C THR A 173 2.39 7.17 -17.05
N ASN A 174 1.94 5.91 -17.07
CA ASN A 174 2.65 4.79 -17.69
C ASN A 174 2.67 4.86 -19.21
N ARG A 175 1.69 5.54 -19.83
CA ARG A 175 1.63 5.73 -21.29
C ARG A 175 2.49 6.88 -21.80
N PHE A 176 3.03 7.71 -20.91
CA PHE A 176 3.87 8.83 -21.33
C PHE A 176 5.12 8.36 -22.05
N THR A 177 5.34 8.91 -23.23
CA THR A 177 6.59 8.84 -23.98
C THR A 177 7.29 10.18 -23.93
N TYR A 178 8.62 10.16 -24.02
CA TYR A 178 9.44 11.34 -23.86
C TYR A 178 10.41 11.45 -25.03
N GLU A 179 10.30 12.56 -25.76
CA GLU A 179 11.22 12.89 -26.84
C GLU A 179 12.48 13.55 -26.29
N LEU A 180 13.63 12.91 -26.50
CA LEU A 180 14.95 13.39 -26.13
C LEU A 180 15.89 13.39 -27.32
N GLU A 181 16.57 14.51 -27.57
CA GLU A 181 17.58 14.62 -28.62
C GLU A 181 18.98 14.36 -28.03
N ILE A 182 19.71 13.41 -28.59
CA ILE A 182 21.05 13.01 -28.17
C ILE A 182 21.92 12.92 -29.41
N GLU A 183 23.03 13.67 -29.45
CA GLU A 183 23.99 13.62 -30.57
C GLU A 183 23.36 13.88 -31.94
N GLY A 184 22.29 14.69 -31.99
CA GLY A 184 21.55 15.01 -33.21
C GLY A 184 20.48 13.98 -33.62
N GLU A 185 20.31 12.91 -32.86
CA GLU A 185 19.26 11.91 -33.06
C GLU A 185 18.11 12.12 -32.05
N ARG A 186 16.86 12.14 -32.53
CA ARG A 186 15.67 12.16 -31.67
C ARG A 186 15.27 10.74 -31.29
N LYS A 187 15.14 10.51 -29.99
CA LYS A 187 14.71 9.24 -29.42
C LYS A 187 13.40 9.41 -28.66
N THR A 188 12.45 8.53 -28.95
CA THR A 188 11.24 8.34 -28.14
C THR A 188 11.56 7.35 -27.03
N LEU A 189 11.45 7.79 -25.78
CA LEU A 189 11.84 7.00 -24.61
C LEU A 189 10.65 6.76 -23.69
N THR A 190 10.65 5.62 -23.01
CA THR A 190 9.85 5.39 -21.80
C THR A 190 10.41 6.18 -20.62
N ARG A 191 9.66 6.27 -19.52
CA ARG A 191 10.14 6.92 -18.29
C ARG A 191 11.44 6.28 -17.77
N SER A 192 11.51 4.94 -17.77
CA SER A 192 12.67 4.21 -17.27
C SER A 192 13.92 4.48 -18.09
N GLU A 193 13.80 4.47 -19.42
CA GLU A 193 14.91 4.81 -20.32
C GLU A 193 15.34 6.27 -20.17
N LEU A 194 14.39 7.20 -20.02
CA LEU A 194 14.69 8.62 -19.79
C LEU A 194 15.46 8.83 -18.47
N MET A 195 15.13 8.09 -17.41
CA MET A 195 15.78 8.23 -16.10
C MET A 195 17.26 7.85 -16.12
N ALA A 196 17.72 7.05 -17.10
CA ALA A 196 19.15 6.78 -17.29
C ALA A 196 19.93 8.08 -17.57
N TYR A 197 19.33 8.99 -18.35
CA TYR A 197 19.95 10.25 -18.72
C TYR A 197 19.94 11.31 -17.62
N VAL A 198 19.05 11.19 -16.62
CA VAL A 198 19.01 12.09 -15.45
C VAL A 198 20.28 11.96 -14.60
N ARG A 199 21.01 10.84 -14.71
CA ARG A 199 22.29 10.57 -14.04
C ARG A 199 23.49 10.56 -14.99
N ASP A 200 23.30 11.03 -16.23
CA ASP A 200 24.38 11.05 -17.23
C ASP A 200 25.53 11.98 -16.76
N PRO A 201 26.80 11.64 -17.00
CA PRO A 201 27.92 12.53 -16.72
C PRO A 201 27.81 13.90 -17.42
N SER A 202 27.21 13.94 -18.61
CA SER A 202 26.99 15.18 -19.38
C SER A 202 25.91 16.06 -18.73
N PRO A 203 26.24 17.31 -18.36
CA PRO A 203 25.27 18.24 -17.80
C PRO A 203 24.10 18.58 -18.74
N ASP A 204 24.36 18.63 -20.04
CA ASP A 204 23.36 18.97 -21.05
C ASP A 204 22.36 17.83 -21.26
N ARG A 205 22.83 16.57 -21.19
CA ARG A 205 21.95 15.40 -21.24
C ARG A 205 21.04 15.31 -20.03
N ARG A 206 21.57 15.59 -18.83
CA ARG A 206 20.74 15.66 -17.61
C ARG A 206 19.67 16.74 -17.71
N GLU A 207 20.04 17.93 -18.21
CA GLU A 207 19.10 19.03 -18.44
C GLU A 207 18.01 18.65 -19.43
N ALA A 208 18.38 18.14 -20.60
CA ALA A 208 17.46 17.75 -21.64
C ALA A 208 16.49 16.65 -21.17
N ALA A 209 16.98 15.64 -20.46
CA ALA A 209 16.16 14.58 -19.89
C ALA A 209 15.17 15.10 -18.84
N TYR A 210 15.64 15.98 -17.93
CA TYR A 210 14.79 16.61 -16.94
C TYR A 210 13.69 17.46 -17.59
N ARG A 211 14.04 18.29 -18.57
CA ARG A 211 13.05 19.13 -19.28
C ARG A 211 12.06 18.29 -20.09
N ALA A 212 12.51 17.24 -20.76
CA ALA A 212 11.64 16.33 -21.50
C ALA A 212 10.60 15.69 -20.56
N LEU A 213 11.03 15.22 -19.38
CA LEU A 213 10.13 14.69 -18.36
C LEU A 213 9.05 15.71 -17.98
N TYR A 214 9.46 16.89 -17.52
CA TYR A 214 8.51 17.87 -16.99
C TYR A 214 7.66 18.56 -18.06
N ARG A 215 8.10 18.60 -19.33
CA ARG A 215 7.27 19.07 -20.44
C ARG A 215 6.00 18.24 -20.57
N VAL A 216 6.14 16.91 -20.64
CA VAL A 216 4.99 16.00 -20.76
C VAL A 216 4.07 16.09 -19.53
N PHE A 217 4.63 16.13 -18.32
CA PHE A 217 3.83 16.33 -17.11
C PHE A 217 3.12 17.70 -17.08
N SER A 218 3.77 18.76 -17.60
CA SER A 218 3.18 20.09 -17.69
C SER A 218 2.02 20.13 -18.69
N GLU A 219 2.16 19.47 -19.84
CA GLU A 219 1.10 19.33 -20.85
C GLU A 219 -0.13 18.61 -20.29
N GLN A 220 0.08 17.65 -19.38
CA GLN A 220 -0.99 16.88 -18.72
C GLN A 220 -1.40 17.43 -17.36
N SER A 221 -0.88 18.59 -16.95
CA SER A 221 -1.03 19.13 -15.59
C SER A 221 -2.49 19.33 -15.17
N GLY A 222 -3.37 19.72 -16.10
CA GLY A 222 -4.80 19.87 -15.83
C GLY A 222 -5.47 18.55 -15.43
N LEU A 223 -5.21 17.48 -16.19
CA LEU A 223 -5.74 16.14 -15.90
C LEU A 223 -5.14 15.58 -14.60
N LEU A 224 -3.82 15.56 -14.47
CA LEU A 224 -3.13 15.02 -13.30
C LEU A 224 -3.48 15.80 -12.02
N GLY A 225 -3.57 17.13 -12.12
CA GLY A 225 -3.98 17.99 -11.01
C GLY A 225 -5.42 17.72 -10.57
N GLN A 226 -6.32 17.45 -11.52
CA GLN A 226 -7.71 17.11 -11.21
C GLN A 226 -7.84 15.75 -10.52
N ILE A 227 -7.07 14.74 -10.95
CA ILE A 227 -7.00 13.44 -10.28
C ILE A 227 -6.48 13.62 -8.85
N TYR A 228 -5.36 14.31 -8.68
CA TYR A 228 -4.79 14.60 -7.35
C TYR A 228 -5.80 15.29 -6.43
N LYS A 229 -6.50 16.31 -6.94
CA LYS A 229 -7.53 17.03 -6.17
C LYS A 229 -8.64 16.09 -5.71
N TYR A 230 -9.13 15.19 -6.55
CA TYR A 230 -10.19 14.26 -6.16
C TYR A 230 -9.72 13.28 -5.08
N VAL A 231 -8.54 12.68 -5.23
CA VAL A 231 -7.98 11.77 -4.22
C VAL A 231 -7.75 12.49 -2.88
N ALA A 232 -7.16 13.69 -2.91
CA ALA A 232 -6.92 14.46 -1.70
C ALA A 232 -8.22 14.94 -1.02
N SER A 233 -9.23 15.34 -1.82
CA SER A 233 -10.53 15.76 -1.29
C SER A 233 -11.30 14.59 -0.70
N ASP A 234 -11.29 13.44 -1.37
CA ASP A 234 -11.89 12.20 -0.87
C ASP A 234 -11.30 11.79 0.49
N TRP A 235 -9.97 11.75 0.59
CA TRP A 235 -9.27 11.46 1.85
C TRP A 235 -9.67 12.41 2.98
N PHE A 236 -9.74 13.72 2.70
CA PHE A 236 -10.17 14.72 3.68
C PHE A 236 -11.62 14.52 4.11
N ARG A 237 -12.54 14.37 3.14
CA ARG A 237 -13.98 14.25 3.40
C ARG A 237 -14.30 12.97 4.17
N GLU A 238 -13.71 11.84 3.79
CA GLU A 238 -13.93 10.59 4.50
C GLU A 238 -13.32 10.63 5.90
N ASN A 239 -12.03 10.94 6.02
CA ASN A 239 -11.34 10.79 7.31
C ASN A 239 -11.64 11.93 8.29
N VAL A 240 -11.73 13.17 7.83
CA VAL A 240 -11.91 14.33 8.71
C VAL A 240 -13.39 14.69 8.87
N GLU A 241 -14.11 14.91 7.77
CA GLU A 241 -15.52 15.36 7.87
C GLU A 241 -16.45 14.24 8.34
N LEU A 242 -16.33 13.04 7.78
CA LEU A 242 -17.24 11.93 8.08
C LEU A 242 -16.80 11.13 9.32
N ARG A 243 -15.53 10.72 9.39
CA ARG A 243 -15.00 9.91 10.50
C ARG A 243 -14.54 10.72 11.71
N GLY A 244 -14.37 12.04 11.59
CA GLY A 244 -14.00 12.91 12.70
C GLY A 244 -12.53 12.83 13.14
N VAL A 245 -11.63 12.31 12.29
CA VAL A 245 -10.20 12.30 12.59
C VAL A 245 -9.66 13.73 12.63
N PRO A 246 -8.83 14.13 13.63
CA PRO A 246 -8.46 15.54 13.84
C PRO A 246 -7.76 16.21 12.66
N SER A 247 -7.05 15.45 11.83
CA SER A 247 -6.40 15.95 10.63
C SER A 247 -6.19 14.85 9.58
N PRO A 248 -5.97 15.19 8.30
CA PRO A 248 -5.62 14.21 7.27
C PRO A 248 -4.36 13.40 7.60
N MET A 249 -3.39 14.02 8.28
CA MET A 249 -2.14 13.36 8.68
C MET A 249 -2.38 12.39 9.84
N ALA A 250 -3.20 12.78 10.83
CA ALA A 250 -3.56 11.94 11.97
C ALA A 250 -4.21 10.62 11.53
N ALA A 251 -4.99 10.63 10.44
CA ALA A 251 -5.55 9.40 9.87
C ALA A 251 -4.47 8.41 9.41
N ARG A 252 -3.41 8.92 8.77
CA ARG A 252 -2.28 8.09 8.33
C ARG A 252 -1.39 7.65 9.50
N ASN A 253 -1.18 8.55 10.46
CA ASN A 253 -0.39 8.28 11.66
C ASN A 253 -1.05 7.17 12.50
N LEU A 254 -2.37 7.24 12.67
CA LEU A 254 -3.17 6.18 13.30
C LEU A 254 -3.00 4.83 12.57
N GLN A 255 -3.11 4.82 11.25
CA GLN A 255 -2.90 3.61 10.43
C GLN A 255 -1.51 2.98 10.63
N ASN A 256 -0.49 3.81 10.84
CA ASN A 256 0.89 3.36 11.02
C ASN A 256 1.27 3.06 12.48
N ASP A 257 0.37 3.28 13.45
CA ASP A 257 0.70 3.28 14.89
C ASP A 257 1.82 4.25 15.27
N ILE A 258 1.73 5.47 14.77
CA ILE A 258 2.70 6.52 15.04
C ILE A 258 1.97 7.68 15.72
N PRO A 259 2.41 8.14 16.91
CA PRO A 259 1.88 9.36 17.50
C PRO A 259 2.17 10.59 16.63
N ASP A 260 1.21 11.52 16.51
CA ASP A 260 1.37 12.74 15.70
C ASP A 260 2.65 13.53 16.06
N SER A 261 2.93 13.64 17.35
CA SER A 261 4.13 14.33 17.86
C SER A 261 5.45 13.76 17.33
N VAL A 262 5.52 12.47 17.02
CA VAL A 262 6.73 11.86 16.44
C VAL A 262 6.97 12.36 15.02
N VAL A 263 5.90 12.45 14.23
CA VAL A 263 5.96 12.99 12.86
C VAL A 263 6.28 14.48 12.88
N ASP A 264 5.68 15.23 13.81
CA ASP A 264 5.97 16.65 13.97
C ASP A 264 7.44 16.89 14.35
N VAL A 265 7.98 16.10 15.28
CA VAL A 265 9.40 16.16 15.67
C VAL A 265 10.31 15.85 14.48
N LEU A 266 9.98 14.85 13.64
CA LEU A 266 10.73 14.55 12.42
C LEU A 266 10.72 15.74 11.46
N LEU A 267 9.54 16.29 11.15
CA LEU A 267 9.40 17.40 10.21
C LEU A 267 10.12 18.65 10.71
N GLU A 268 9.99 18.97 11.99
CA GLU A 268 10.64 20.13 12.60
C GLU A 268 12.16 19.97 12.64
N SER A 269 12.65 18.77 12.98
CA SER A 269 14.07 18.46 12.94
C SER A 269 14.63 18.61 11.52
N CYS A 270 13.91 18.14 10.50
CA CYS A 270 14.28 18.34 9.11
C CYS A 270 14.31 19.83 8.71
N ARG A 271 13.30 20.62 9.10
CA ARG A 271 13.24 22.07 8.81
C ARG A 271 14.40 22.83 9.46
N ARG A 272 14.65 22.62 10.75
CA ARG A 272 15.75 23.26 11.49
C ARG A 272 17.12 22.93 10.92
N ASN A 273 17.28 21.74 10.36
CA ASN A 273 18.54 21.26 9.80
C ASN A 273 18.63 21.40 8.26
N ALA A 274 17.70 22.14 7.62
CA ALA A 274 17.74 22.37 6.17
C ALA A 274 19.07 22.97 5.68
N SER A 275 19.77 23.72 6.55
CA SER A 275 21.10 24.28 6.26
C SER A 275 22.18 23.22 6.02
N LEU A 276 22.06 22.01 6.61
CA LEU A 276 22.96 20.88 6.34
C LEU A 276 22.81 20.40 4.90
N TYR A 277 21.57 20.28 4.43
CA TYR A 277 21.27 19.91 3.05
C TYR A 277 21.75 20.99 2.06
N GLN A 278 21.56 22.27 2.39
CA GLN A 278 22.12 23.38 1.62
C GLN A 278 23.66 23.38 1.62
N ARG A 279 24.31 23.00 2.73
CA ARG A 279 25.77 22.87 2.81
C ARG A 279 26.27 21.74 1.92
N PHE A 280 25.61 20.58 1.93
CA PHE A 280 25.93 19.47 1.04
C PHE A 280 25.93 19.91 -0.44
N PHE A 281 24.90 20.63 -0.89
CA PHE A 281 24.85 21.11 -2.27
C PHE A 281 25.88 22.17 -2.60
N ARG A 282 26.26 23.04 -1.65
CA ARG A 282 27.39 23.97 -1.85
C ARG A 282 28.71 23.23 -2.00
N VAL A 283 28.94 22.17 -1.24
CA VAL A 283 30.14 21.33 -1.38
C VAL A 283 30.12 20.61 -2.73
N LYS A 284 29.00 19.97 -3.09
CA LYS A 284 28.86 19.30 -4.38
C LYS A 284 29.05 20.26 -5.57
N ALA A 285 28.51 21.47 -5.50
CA ALA A 285 28.75 22.51 -6.51
C ALA A 285 30.25 22.80 -6.67
N LYS A 286 30.99 23.01 -5.58
CA LYS A 286 32.44 23.23 -5.60
C LYS A 286 33.20 22.05 -6.22
N LEU A 287 32.85 20.82 -5.85
CA LEU A 287 33.50 19.61 -6.39
C LEU A 287 33.26 19.44 -7.89
N LEU A 288 32.11 19.88 -8.39
CA LEU A 288 31.77 19.86 -9.82
C LEU A 288 32.25 21.10 -10.58
N GLY A 289 32.94 22.04 -9.92
CA GLY A 289 33.35 23.31 -10.54
C GLY A 289 32.19 24.22 -10.94
N LEU A 290 31.01 24.05 -10.34
CA LEU A 290 29.81 24.83 -10.63
C LEU A 290 29.62 25.97 -9.62
N PRO A 291 29.22 27.18 -10.05
CA PRO A 291 28.92 28.27 -9.13
C PRO A 291 27.66 27.99 -8.29
N ARG A 292 26.68 27.27 -8.86
CA ARG A 292 25.45 26.83 -8.19
C ARG A 292 24.93 25.57 -8.88
N LEU A 293 24.41 24.61 -8.12
CA LEU A 293 23.70 23.46 -8.70
C LEU A 293 22.37 23.88 -9.30
N ARG A 294 22.09 23.43 -10.52
CA ARG A 294 20.75 23.43 -11.11
C ARG A 294 20.00 22.22 -10.58
N ARG A 295 18.67 22.20 -10.75
CA ARG A 295 17.84 21.09 -10.24
C ARG A 295 18.26 19.72 -10.77
N TYR A 296 18.69 19.67 -12.03
CA TYR A 296 19.17 18.47 -12.73
C TYR A 296 20.67 18.18 -12.53
N ASP A 297 21.40 18.97 -11.74
CA ASP A 297 22.77 18.62 -11.30
C ASP A 297 22.76 17.88 -9.95
N ILE A 298 21.60 17.74 -9.31
CA ILE A 298 21.48 17.06 -8.01
C ILE A 298 21.89 15.58 -8.09
N TYR A 299 21.71 14.95 -9.25
CA TYR A 299 22.04 13.55 -9.51
C TYR A 299 23.35 13.34 -10.27
N ALA A 300 24.10 14.42 -10.53
CA ALA A 300 25.44 14.38 -11.13
C ALA A 300 26.45 13.63 -10.25
#